data_AF-A0A7Y6UG63-F1
#
_entry.id   AF-A0A7Y6UG63-F1
#
_cell.length_a   1.000
_cell.length_b   1.000
_cell.length_c   1.000
_cell.angle_alpha   90.00
_cell.angle_beta   90.00
_cell.angle_gamma   90.00
#
_symmetry.space_group_name_H-M   'P 1'
#
loop_
_entity.id
_entity.type
_entity.pdbx_description
1 polymer ?
#
loop_
_entity_poly.entity_id
_entity_poly.type
_entity_poly.pdbx_seq_one_letter_code
_entity_poly.pdbx_strand_id
1 'polypeptide(L)'
;MDPLESPAVIDAYTLRMTGALRAARLGDSWRGVHTCSCGARSTSWDYLVRTDKGQLITSSLAIHYLAHHRHEVPEAELAKVMHLVANDATPDAKELAFGRPPVAPIPFPPDRRGAD
;
A
#
# COMPACT_ATOMS: atom_id res chain seq x y z
N MET A 1 13.23 10.33 -25.46
CA MET A 1 13.22 10.88 -24.09
C MET A 1 12.91 9.73 -23.18
N ASP A 2 13.95 9.04 -22.71
CA ASP A 2 13.83 8.04 -21.65
C ASP A 2 13.38 8.76 -20.38
N PRO A 3 12.21 8.43 -19.80
CA PRO A 3 11.81 9.03 -18.55
C PRO A 3 12.84 8.64 -17.49
N LEU A 4 13.32 9.63 -16.75
CA LEU A 4 14.30 9.52 -15.68
C LEU A 4 13.91 8.43 -14.69
N GLU A 5 14.43 7.22 -14.90
CA GLU A 5 14.38 6.10 -13.95
C GLU A 5 15.32 6.44 -12.79
N SER A 6 14.86 7.32 -11.89
CA SER A 6 15.45 7.36 -10.55
C SER A 6 15.35 5.95 -9.97
N PRO A 7 16.47 5.34 -9.56
CA PRO A 7 16.44 3.97 -9.06
C PRO A 7 15.50 3.91 -7.86
N ALA A 8 14.60 2.92 -7.88
CA ALA A 8 13.66 2.69 -6.79
C ALA A 8 14.41 2.61 -5.45
N VAL A 9 14.05 3.46 -4.50
CA VAL A 9 14.65 3.46 -3.17
C VAL A 9 13.99 2.35 -2.35
N ILE A 10 14.76 1.33 -2.00
CA ILE A 10 14.30 0.25 -1.11
C ILE A 10 14.92 0.50 0.28
N ASP A 11 14.18 1.21 1.11
CA ASP A 11 14.55 1.57 2.48
C ASP A 11 13.64 0.87 3.52
N ALA A 12 13.89 1.14 4.81
CA ALA A 12 13.09 0.58 5.90
C ALA A 12 11.59 0.90 5.77
N TYR A 13 11.23 2.07 5.26
CA TYR A 13 9.83 2.46 5.04
C TYR A 13 9.18 1.60 3.95
N THR A 14 9.90 1.40 2.85
CA THR A 14 9.44 0.59 1.72
C THR A 14 9.26 -0.86 2.13
N LEU A 15 10.21 -1.41 2.89
CA LEU A 15 10.12 -2.78 3.40
C LEU A 15 8.95 -2.96 4.38
N ARG A 16 8.77 -2.02 5.31
CA ARG A 16 7.70 -2.04 6.31
C ARG A 16 6.32 -1.93 5.65
N MET A 17 6.18 -1.00 4.71
CA MET A 17 4.94 -0.80 3.96
C MET A 17 4.60 -2.02 3.10
N THR A 18 5.59 -2.65 2.47
CA THR A 18 5.40 -3.89 1.71
C THR A 18 4.83 -4.98 2.61
N GLY A 19 5.44 -5.19 3.77
CA GLY A 19 4.93 -6.09 4.79
C GLY A 19 3.48 -5.82 5.19
N ALA A 20 3.19 -4.55 5.47
CA ALA A 20 1.88 -4.11 5.91
C ALA A 20 0.81 -4.27 4.83
N LEU A 21 1.11 -3.93 3.58
CA LEU A 21 0.19 -4.08 2.46
C LEU A 21 -0.09 -5.55 2.12
N ARG A 22 0.90 -6.43 2.26
CA ARG A 22 0.71 -7.88 2.11
C ARG A 22 -0.19 -8.47 3.20
N ALA A 23 -0.14 -7.91 4.41
CA ALA A 23 -1.00 -8.28 5.53
C ALA A 23 -2.31 -7.46 5.59
N ALA A 24 -2.52 -6.53 4.65
CA ALA A 24 -3.65 -5.62 4.68
C ALA A 24 -4.97 -6.35 4.40
N ARG A 25 -6.03 -5.82 4.98
CA ARG A 25 -7.39 -6.20 4.58
C ARG A 25 -7.88 -5.27 3.48
N LEU A 26 -8.65 -5.81 2.54
CA LEU A 26 -9.38 -4.98 1.59
C LEU A 26 -10.44 -4.17 2.36
N GLY A 27 -10.45 -2.87 2.14
CA GLY A 27 -11.51 -1.96 2.55
C GLY A 27 -12.56 -1.81 1.46
N ASP A 28 -13.21 -0.65 1.44
CA ASP A 28 -14.22 -0.34 0.42
C ASP A 28 -13.59 -0.23 -0.97
N SER A 29 -14.37 -0.59 -1.99
CA SER A 29 -14.01 -0.29 -3.38
C SER A 29 -14.44 1.13 -3.71
N TRP A 30 -13.48 2.03 -3.95
CA TRP A 30 -13.81 3.32 -4.53
C TRP A 30 -13.82 3.22 -6.05
N ARG A 31 -14.78 3.87 -6.74
CA ARG A 31 -14.97 3.80 -8.20
C ARG A 31 -13.89 4.57 -9.00
N GLY A 32 -12.63 4.56 -8.56
CA GLY A 32 -11.53 5.28 -9.19
C GLY A 32 -10.26 4.44 -9.23
N VAL A 33 -9.69 4.28 -10.42
CA VAL A 33 -8.28 3.90 -10.58
C VAL A 33 -7.49 5.20 -10.69
N HIS A 34 -6.53 5.40 -9.80
CA HIS A 34 -5.64 6.54 -9.85
C HIS A 34 -4.41 6.19 -10.70
N THR A 35 -4.04 7.09 -11.60
CA THR A 35 -2.80 6.99 -12.37
C THR A 35 -1.84 8.02 -11.83
N CYS A 36 -0.70 7.57 -11.33
CA CYS A 36 0.42 8.41 -10.93
C CYS A 36 0.97 9.18 -12.15
N SER A 37 1.61 10.33 -11.92
CA SER A 37 2.22 11.15 -12.96
C SER A 37 3.27 10.41 -13.80
N CYS A 38 3.91 9.39 -13.23
CA CYS A 38 4.86 8.50 -13.91
C CYS A 38 4.19 7.38 -14.75
N GLY A 39 2.85 7.27 -14.71
CA GLY A 39 2.09 6.26 -15.44
C GLY A 39 1.71 5.01 -14.63
N ALA A 40 2.21 4.86 -13.39
CA ALA A 40 1.83 3.74 -12.51
C ALA A 40 0.34 3.83 -12.12
N ARG A 41 -0.39 2.70 -12.14
CA ARG A 41 -1.82 2.65 -11.81
C ARG A 41 -2.08 1.98 -10.47
N SER A 42 -2.98 2.55 -9.68
CA SER A 42 -3.54 1.95 -8.49
C SER A 42 -4.59 0.89 -8.84
N THR A 43 -4.91 0.05 -7.87
CA THR A 43 -6.18 -0.68 -7.81
C THR A 43 -7.31 0.25 -7.37
N SER A 44 -8.56 -0.17 -7.58
CA SER A 44 -9.79 0.52 -7.18
C SER A 44 -10.23 0.20 -5.74
N TRP A 45 -9.29 -0.24 -4.90
CA TRP A 45 -9.57 -0.74 -3.56
C TRP A 45 -8.75 0.03 -2.55
N ASP A 46 -9.35 0.28 -1.40
CA ASP A 46 -8.64 0.72 -0.22
C ASP A 46 -8.01 -0.47 0.50
N TYR A 47 -6.86 -0.23 1.12
CA TYR A 47 -6.12 -1.21 1.90
C TYR A 47 -6.05 -0.75 3.34
N LEU A 48 -6.61 -1.56 4.22
CA LEU A 48 -6.63 -1.30 5.63
C LEU A 48 -5.43 -1.98 6.29
N VAL A 49 -4.46 -1.18 6.70
CA VAL A 49 -3.22 -1.62 7.38
C VAL A 49 -3.32 -1.35 8.87
N ARG A 50 -2.75 -2.24 9.69
CA ARG A 50 -2.77 -2.09 11.15
C ARG A 50 -1.57 -1.29 11.64
N THR A 51 -1.81 -0.41 12.60
CA THR A 51 -0.78 0.29 13.36
C THR A 51 -0.90 -0.02 14.84
N ASP A 52 0.12 0.33 15.62
CA ASP A 52 0.09 0.30 17.08
C ASP A 52 -1.01 1.21 17.68
N LYS A 53 -1.42 2.24 16.94
CA LYS A 53 -2.46 3.21 17.31
C LYS A 53 -3.84 2.91 16.71
N GLY A 54 -3.98 1.85 15.92
CA GLY A 54 -5.27 1.47 15.31
C GLY A 54 -5.14 0.93 13.88
N GLN A 55 -5.85 1.55 12.95
CA GLN A 55 -5.92 1.15 11.55
C GLN A 55 -5.81 2.37 10.65
N LEU A 56 -5.05 2.24 9.57
CA LEU A 56 -4.91 3.26 8.53
C LEU A 56 -5.46 2.75 7.21
N ILE A 57 -5.99 3.67 6.42
CA ILE A 57 -6.44 3.41 5.06
C ILE A 57 -5.34 3.90 4.12
N THR A 58 -4.92 3.05 3.21
CA THR A 58 -3.93 3.39 2.19
C THR A 58 -4.32 2.84 0.83
N SER A 59 -3.63 3.28 -0.20
CA SER A 59 -3.81 2.76 -1.55
C SER A 59 -2.71 1.78 -1.89
N SER A 60 -2.94 0.98 -2.91
CA SER A 60 -1.94 0.07 -3.43
C SER A 60 -0.72 0.74 -4.05
N LEU A 61 -0.79 2.04 -4.36
CA LEU A 61 0.38 2.81 -4.81
C LEU A 61 1.31 3.22 -3.68
N ALA A 62 1.01 2.91 -2.41
CA ALA A 62 1.86 3.35 -1.30
C ALA A 62 3.31 2.87 -1.41
N ILE A 63 3.55 1.63 -1.84
CA ILE A 63 4.91 1.10 -2.07
C ILE A 63 5.59 1.88 -3.20
N HIS A 64 4.87 2.10 -4.31
CA HIS A 64 5.36 2.85 -5.46
C HIS A 64 5.75 4.29 -5.08
N TYR A 65 4.91 4.99 -4.30
CA TYR A 65 5.21 6.34 -3.83
C TYR A 65 6.43 6.38 -2.92
N LEU A 66 6.57 5.42 -2.01
CA LEU A 66 7.76 5.33 -1.15
C LEU A 66 9.04 5.01 -1.95
N ALA A 67 8.94 4.20 -3.00
CA ALA A 67 10.08 3.81 -3.82
C ALA A 67 10.52 4.88 -4.82
N HIS A 68 9.58 5.58 -5.48
CA HIS A 68 9.87 6.49 -6.60
C HIS A 68 9.60 7.96 -6.29
N HIS A 69 8.66 8.25 -5.39
CA HIS A 69 8.22 9.60 -5.03
C HIS A 69 8.50 9.92 -3.56
N ARG A 70 9.53 9.31 -2.96
CA ARG A 70 9.86 9.39 -1.53
C ARG A 70 9.96 10.81 -0.98
N HIS A 71 10.42 11.72 -1.83
CA HIS A 71 10.61 13.14 -1.55
C HIS A 71 9.30 13.95 -1.57
N GLU A 72 8.25 13.42 -2.21
CA GLU A 72 6.91 14.02 -2.23
C GLU A 72 6.09 13.59 -1.01
N VAL A 73 6.51 12.54 -0.29
CA VAL A 73 5.80 12.02 0.89
C VAL A 73 6.16 12.85 2.12
N PRO A 74 5.19 13.54 2.75
CA PRO A 74 5.45 14.36 3.94
C PRO A 74 5.96 13.53 5.12
N GLU A 75 6.79 14.15 5.97
CA GLU A 75 7.43 13.45 7.09
C GLU A 75 6.44 12.84 8.08
N ALA A 76 5.31 13.50 8.29
CA ALA A 76 4.23 13.00 9.12
C ALA A 76 3.63 11.67 8.60
N GLU A 77 3.57 11.47 7.28
CA GLU A 77 3.08 10.20 6.70
C GLU A 77 4.12 9.09 6.85
N LEU A 78 5.40 9.41 6.75
CA LEU A 78 6.50 8.46 6.96
C LEU A 78 6.55 7.96 8.40
N ALA A 79 6.32 8.85 9.36
CA ALA A 79 6.23 8.47 10.76
C ALA A 79 5.12 7.43 10.98
N LYS A 80 3.98 7.53 10.27
CA LYS A 80 2.91 6.53 10.34
C LYS A 80 3.34 5.16 9.81
N VAL A 81 4.18 5.11 8.78
CA VAL A 81 4.71 3.84 8.24
C VAL A 81 5.55 3.10 9.30
N MET A 82 6.31 3.83 10.12
CA MET A 82 7.10 3.23 11.21
C MET A 82 6.23 2.64 12.32
N HIS A 83 4.99 3.08 12.44
CA HIS A 83 4.01 2.58 13.40
C HIS A 83 3.23 1.35 12.89
N LEU A 84 3.51 0.86 11.68
CA LEU A 84 2.82 -0.29 11.10
C LEU A 84 3.20 -1.59 11.83
N VAL A 85 2.19 -2.36 12.19
CA VAL A 85 2.34 -3.66 12.85
C VAL A 85 2.42 -4.74 11.78
N ALA A 86 3.56 -4.80 11.11
CA ALA A 86 3.85 -5.77 10.05
C ALA A 86 5.33 -6.15 10.04
N ASN A 87 5.62 -7.33 9.50
CA ASN A 87 6.99 -7.79 9.26
C ASN A 87 7.54 -7.12 8.00
N ASP A 88 8.79 -6.67 8.04
CA ASP A 88 9.46 -6.13 6.85
C ASP A 88 9.50 -7.18 5.73
N ALA A 89 9.18 -6.77 4.50
CA ALA A 89 9.19 -7.64 3.34
C ALA A 89 9.80 -6.91 2.14
N THR A 90 10.56 -7.63 1.33
CA THR A 90 11.12 -7.07 0.09
C THR A 90 10.03 -6.95 -0.98
N PRO A 91 9.84 -5.77 -1.59
CA PRO A 91 8.85 -5.58 -2.64
C PRO A 91 9.28 -6.29 -3.93
N ASP A 92 8.30 -6.86 -4.63
CA ASP A 92 8.49 -7.41 -5.97
C ASP A 92 8.48 -6.29 -7.03
N ALA A 93 9.10 -6.55 -8.19
CA ALA A 93 9.14 -5.59 -9.31
C ALA A 93 7.74 -5.10 -9.72
N LYS A 94 6.71 -5.92 -9.53
CA LYS A 94 5.30 -5.55 -9.79
C LYS A 94 4.72 -4.61 -8.74
N GLU A 95 5.10 -4.74 -7.47
CA GLU A 95 4.66 -3.85 -6.39
C GLU A 95 5.38 -2.49 -6.46
N LEU A 96 6.60 -2.48 -6.99
CA LEU A 96 7.35 -1.26 -7.29
C LEU A 96 6.78 -0.53 -8.53
N ALA A 97 6.49 -1.26 -9.61
CA ALA A 97 6.04 -0.67 -10.87
C ALA A 97 4.54 -0.37 -10.91
N PHE A 98 3.73 -1.16 -10.21
CA PHE A 98 2.27 -1.06 -10.22
C PHE A 98 1.76 -1.12 -8.78
N GLY A 99 0.68 -0.39 -8.49
CA GLY A 99 0.00 -0.51 -7.22
C GLY A 99 -0.78 -1.83 -7.16
N ARG A 100 -0.11 -2.98 -7.20
CA ARG A 100 -0.76 -4.28 -7.07
C ARG A 100 -0.39 -4.84 -5.71
N PRO A 101 -1.31 -4.89 -4.76
CA PRO A 101 -1.10 -5.68 -3.56
C PRO A 101 -1.43 -7.13 -3.86
N PRO A 102 -0.64 -8.08 -3.33
CA PRO A 102 -0.98 -9.48 -3.39
C PRO A 102 -1.96 -9.74 -2.25
N VAL A 103 -3.26 -9.84 -2.55
CA VAL A 103 -4.19 -10.44 -1.59
C VAL A 103 -4.78 -11.67 -2.25
N ALA A 104 -4.32 -12.84 -1.80
CA ALA A 104 -5.15 -14.04 -1.85
C ALA A 104 -6.43 -13.71 -1.07
N PRO A 105 -7.63 -14.02 -1.61
CA PRO A 105 -8.88 -13.67 -0.96
C PRO A 105 -8.90 -14.29 0.44
N ILE A 106 -8.88 -13.46 1.48
CA ILE A 106 -9.25 -13.92 2.82
C ILE A 106 -10.75 -14.21 2.71
N PRO A 107 -11.22 -15.43 3.03
CA PRO A 107 -12.65 -15.70 3.02
C PRO A 107 -13.34 -14.73 3.96
N PHE A 108 -14.38 -14.05 3.45
CA PHE A 108 -15.28 -13.25 4.27
C PHE A 108 -15.64 -14.05 5.53
N PRO A 109 -15.53 -13.49 6.76
CA PRO A 109 -16.24 -14.10 7.87
C PRO A 109 -17.73 -14.10 7.51
N PRO A 110 -18.48 -15.19 7.77
CA PRO A 110 -19.90 -15.21 7.51
C PRO A 110 -20.54 -14.06 8.28
N ASP A 111 -21.31 -13.30 7.51
CA ASP A 111 -22.16 -12.19 7.90
C ASP A 111 -22.78 -12.40 9.29
N ARG A 112 -22.37 -11.60 10.29
CA ARG A 112 -23.12 -11.45 11.55
C ARG A 112 -24.22 -10.41 11.36
N ARG A 113 -25.08 -10.58 10.36
CA ARG A 113 -26.41 -10.00 10.39
C ARG A 113 -27.21 -10.85 11.37
N GLY A 114 -27.37 -10.30 12.57
CA GLY A 114 -28.49 -10.67 13.42
C GLY A 114 -29.76 -10.51 12.59
N ALA A 115 -30.50 -11.60 12.49
CA ALA A 115 -31.92 -11.57 12.25
C ALA A 115 -32.54 -12.16 13.51
N ASP A 116 -33.18 -11.25 14.23
CA ASP A 116 -34.22 -11.46 15.23
C ASP A 116 -35.22 -12.55 14.81
#